data_AF-A0A7Z0U802-F1
#
_entry.id   AF-A0A7Z0U802-F1
#
_cell.length_a   1.000
_cell.length_b   1.000
_cell.length_c   1.000
_cell.angle_alpha   90.00
_cell.angle_beta   90.00
_cell.angle_gamma   90.00
#
_symmetry.space_group_name_H-M   'P 1'
#
loop_
_entity.id
_entity.type
_entity.pdbx_description
1 polymer ?
#
loop_
_entity_poly.entity_id
_entity_poly.type
_entity_poly.pdbx_seq_one_letter_code
_entity_poly.pdbx_strand_id
1 'polypeptide(L)'
;MAMSDALFVTDGELAKRLGLTLDQLKIALPGATKAGFPAPDKLFANRRYWPACVAWLDRRYGLRPDGAGGPYVPDGEEHWRD
;
A
#
# COMPACT_ATOMS: atom_id res chain seq x y z
N MET A 1 -22.87 3.51 -2.15
CA MET A 1 -22.15 3.20 -3.41
C MET A 1 -20.94 2.37 -3.03
N ALA A 2 -20.88 1.11 -3.46
CA ALA A 2 -19.69 0.28 -3.23
C ALA A 2 -18.50 1.00 -3.87
N MET A 3 -17.48 1.37 -3.08
CA MET A 3 -16.30 2.00 -3.65
C MET A 3 -15.67 0.99 -4.61
N SER A 4 -15.71 1.36 -5.88
CA SER A 4 -15.18 0.67 -7.05
C SER A 4 -14.10 -0.33 -6.70
N ASP A 5 -14.25 -1.56 -7.17
CA ASP A 5 -13.36 -2.74 -7.09
C ASP A 5 -11.93 -2.52 -7.64
N ALA A 6 -11.50 -1.26 -7.79
CA ALA A 6 -10.20 -0.91 -8.31
C ALA A 6 -9.09 -1.41 -7.36
N LEU A 7 -8.19 -2.19 -7.93
CA LEU A 7 -7.01 -2.72 -7.26
C LEU A 7 -5.93 -1.66 -7.04
N PHE A 8 -5.83 -0.67 -7.93
CA PHE A 8 -4.88 0.44 -7.84
C PHE A 8 -5.59 1.73 -7.47
N VAL A 9 -5.25 2.28 -6.31
CA VAL A 9 -5.92 3.43 -5.72
C VAL A 9 -4.98 4.62 -5.56
N THR A 10 -5.51 5.81 -5.77
CA THR A 10 -4.84 7.08 -5.45
C THR A 10 -4.89 7.36 -3.93
N ASP A 11 -4.09 8.32 -3.45
CA ASP A 11 -4.11 8.77 -2.05
C ASP A 11 -5.51 9.21 -1.59
N GLY A 12 -6.27 9.86 -2.48
CA GLY A 12 -7.63 10.30 -2.19
C GLY A 12 -8.61 9.13 -2.03
N GLU A 13 -8.49 8.11 -2.87
CA GLU A 13 -9.30 6.89 -2.77
C GLU A 13 -8.89 6.04 -1.57
N LEU A 14 -7.58 5.97 -1.27
CA LEU A 14 -7.05 5.31 -0.09
C LEU A 14 -7.60 5.96 1.19
N ALA A 15 -7.56 7.29 1.28
CA ALA A 15 -8.09 8.03 2.43
C ALA A 15 -9.58 7.73 2.64
N LYS A 16 -10.36 7.79 1.55
CA LYS A 16 -11.78 7.46 1.55
C LYS A 16 -12.07 6.03 2.02
N ARG A 17 -11.28 5.04 1.56
CA ARG A 17 -11.44 3.63 1.98
C ARG A 17 -11.09 3.41 3.46
N LEU A 18 -10.10 4.13 3.97
CA LEU A 18 -9.69 4.08 5.38
C LEU A 18 -10.58 4.93 6.29
N GLY A 19 -11.53 5.68 5.75
CA GLY A 19 -12.36 6.61 6.52
C GLY A 19 -11.59 7.83 7.04
N LEU A 20 -10.46 8.17 6.43
CA LEU A 20 -9.60 9.29 6.78
C LEU A 20 -9.78 10.46 5.81
N THR A 21 -9.44 11.67 6.25
CA THR A 21 -9.25 12.79 5.32
C THR A 21 -7.89 12.67 4.61
N LEU A 22 -7.76 13.32 3.45
CA LEU A 22 -6.50 13.32 2.70
C LEU A 22 -5.34 13.88 3.53
N ASP A 23 -5.59 14.93 4.32
CA ASP A 23 -4.60 15.54 5.21
C ASP A 23 -4.14 14.59 6.31
N GLN A 24 -5.08 13.90 6.97
CA GLN A 24 -4.74 12.87 7.97
C GLN A 24 -3.90 11.76 7.37
N LEU A 25 -4.25 11.32 6.15
CA LEU A 25 -3.48 10.31 5.45
C LEU A 25 -2.07 10.82 5.11
N LYS A 26 -1.91 12.05 4.62
CA LYS A 26 -0.60 12.64 4.31
C LYS A 26 0.31 12.75 5.53
N ILE A 27 -0.25 13.01 6.70
CA ILE A 27 0.49 13.05 7.96
C ILE A 27 0.92 11.62 8.39
N ALA A 28 0.04 10.64 8.22
CA ALA A 28 0.29 9.25 8.63
C ALA A 28 1.22 8.50 7.66
N LEU A 29 1.14 8.78 6.36
CA LEU A 29 1.89 8.12 5.29
C LEU A 29 3.41 8.04 5.53
N PRO A 30 4.14 9.12 5.87
CA PRO A 30 5.58 9.02 6.10
C PRO A 30 5.94 8.07 7.25
N GLY A 31 5.12 8.01 8.31
CA GLY A 31 5.29 7.05 9.39
C GLY A 31 4.96 5.62 8.95
N ALA A 32 3.88 5.45 8.19
CA ALA A 32 3.45 4.16 7.67
C ALA A 32 4.47 3.58 6.67
N THR A 33 4.99 4.38 5.74
CA THR A 33 6.01 3.96 4.77
C THR A 33 7.30 3.49 5.47
N LYS A 34 7.73 4.18 6.54
CA LYS A 34 8.87 3.72 7.36
C LYS A 34 8.60 2.38 8.05
N ALA A 35 7.34 2.10 8.37
CA ALA A 35 6.90 0.81 8.92
C ALA A 35 6.60 -0.25 7.84
N GLY A 36 6.96 -0.01 6.58
CA GLY A 36 6.78 -0.96 5.47
C GLY A 36 5.42 -0.90 4.79
N PHE A 37 4.68 0.21 4.91
CA PHE A 37 3.45 0.41 4.15
C PHE A 37 3.74 0.48 2.64
N PRO A 38 2.90 -0.10 1.77
CA PRO A 38 3.15 -0.17 0.34
C PRO A 38 3.38 1.21 -0.30
N ALA A 39 4.45 1.29 -1.10
CA ALA A 39 4.76 2.47 -1.91
C ALA A 39 3.85 2.52 -3.17
N PRO A 40 3.64 3.72 -3.74
CA PRO A 40 3.00 3.85 -5.05
C PRO A 40 3.87 3.22 -6.14
N ASP A 41 3.22 2.53 -7.08
CA ASP A 41 3.87 1.87 -8.20
C ASP A 41 3.93 2.79 -9.42
N LYS A 42 5.13 3.03 -9.96
CA LYS A 42 5.35 3.92 -11.10
C LYS A 42 4.70 3.38 -12.39
N LEU A 43 4.61 2.05 -12.56
CA LEU A 43 4.03 1.41 -13.74
C LEU A 43 2.51 1.60 -13.79
N PHE A 44 1.86 1.71 -12.63
CA PHE A 44 0.42 1.89 -12.52
C PHE A 44 0.03 3.33 -12.19
N ALA A 45 0.69 4.29 -12.85
CA ALA A 45 0.43 5.72 -12.73
C ALA A 45 0.58 6.26 -11.29
N ASN A 46 1.60 5.81 -10.57
CA ASN A 46 1.89 6.19 -9.18
C ASN A 46 0.74 5.89 -8.20
N ARG A 47 0.02 4.79 -8.44
CA ARG A 47 -1.07 4.32 -7.57
C ARG A 47 -0.59 3.22 -6.64
N ARG A 48 -1.25 3.10 -5.48
CA ARG A 48 -0.96 2.00 -4.52
C ARG A 48 -1.85 0.81 -4.79
N TYR A 49 -1.28 -0.38 -4.69
CA TYR A 49 -2.02 -1.62 -4.77
C TYR A 49 -2.78 -1.86 -3.46
N TRP A 50 -4.11 -1.74 -3.51
CA TRP A 50 -4.98 -1.83 -2.35
C TRP A 50 -4.87 -3.18 -1.60
N PRO A 51 -4.83 -4.35 -2.27
CA PRO A 51 -4.68 -5.61 -1.55
C PRO A 51 -3.38 -5.69 -0.74
N ALA A 52 -2.30 -5.03 -1.18
CA ALA A 52 -1.08 -4.93 -0.37
C ALA A 52 -1.29 -4.02 0.85
N CYS A 53 -2.03 -2.91 0.71
CA CYS A 53 -2.37 -2.06 1.84
C CYS A 53 -3.20 -2.81 2.89
N VAL A 54 -4.18 -3.59 2.44
CA VAL A 54 -5.01 -4.45 3.31
C VAL A 54 -4.15 -5.51 4.00
N ALA A 55 -3.31 -6.23 3.25
CA ALA A 55 -2.42 -7.24 3.81
C ALA A 55 -1.48 -6.68 4.90
N TRP A 56 -0.97 -5.47 4.71
CA TRP A 56 -0.16 -4.79 5.73
C TRP A 56 -0.98 -4.41 6.97
N LEU A 57 -2.21 -3.91 6.77
CA LEU A 57 -3.13 -3.60 7.87
C LEU A 57 -3.52 -4.86 8.65
N ASP A 58 -3.90 -5.93 7.95
CA ASP A 58 -4.23 -7.21 8.55
C ASP A 58 -3.08 -7.77 9.38
N ARG A 59 -1.84 -7.67 8.87
CA ARG A 59 -0.64 -8.03 9.63
C ARG A 59 -0.48 -7.17 10.89
N ARG A 60 -0.68 -5.84 10.76
CA ARG A 60 -0.55 -4.90 11.87
C ARG A 60 -1.58 -5.13 12.98
N TYR A 61 -2.79 -5.57 12.63
CA TYR A 61 -3.87 -5.83 13.57
C TYR A 61 -4.00 -7.32 13.96
N GLY A 62 -3.04 -8.18 13.56
CA GLY A 62 -3.02 -9.59 13.92
C GLY A 62 -4.08 -10.44 13.23
N LEU A 63 -4.71 -9.92 12.17
CA LEU A 63 -5.70 -10.63 11.36
C LEU A 63 -5.05 -11.61 10.36
N ARG A 64 -3.73 -11.49 10.14
CA ARG A 64 -2.95 -12.43 9.34
C ARG A 64 -1.81 -13.02 10.18
N PRO A 65 -1.66 -14.36 10.28
CA PRO A 65 -0.58 -14.96 11.05
C PRO A 65 0.79 -14.55 10.48
N ASP A 66 1.73 -14.26 11.38
CA ASP A 66 3.10 -13.86 11.06
C ASP A 66 3.78 -15.04 10.34
N GLY A 67 3.83 -14.97 8.99
CA GLY A 67 4.28 -16.07 8.14
C GLY A 67 3.72 -16.07 6.71
N ALA A 68 2.62 -15.34 6.44
CA ALA A 68 2.01 -15.31 5.11
C ALA A 68 2.47 -14.15 4.19
N GLY A 69 3.55 -13.43 4.55
CA GLY A 69 4.04 -12.29 3.79
C GLY A 69 5.17 -11.55 4.51
N GLY A 70 6.38 -12.11 4.45
CA GLY A 70 7.59 -11.39 4.81
C GLY A 70 7.78 -10.12 3.97
N PRO A 71 8.65 -9.18 4.37
CA PRO A 71 8.85 -7.94 3.64
C PRO A 71 9.24 -8.25 2.19
N TYR A 72 8.35 -7.91 1.25
CA TYR A 72 8.71 -7.84 -0.16
C TYR A 72 9.74 -6.73 -0.28
N VAL A 73 11.01 -7.11 -0.36
CA VAL A 73 12.05 -6.19 -0.81
C VAL A 73 11.64 -5.85 -2.24
N PRO A 74 11.35 -4.58 -2.58
CA PRO A 74 11.08 -4.22 -3.95
C PRO A 74 12.28 -4.70 -4.78
N ASP A 75 12.00 -5.60 -5.72
CA ASP A 75 12.97 -6.13 -6.66
C ASP A 75 13.73 -4.94 -7.28
N GLY A 76 15.04 -4.92 -7.08
CA GLY A 76 15.91 -3.85 -7.56
C GLY A 76 15.86 -3.79 -9.08
N GLU A 77 16.22 -2.65 -9.66
CA GLU A 77 16.26 -2.48 -11.12
C GLU A 77 17.17 -3.55 -11.75
N GLU A 78 16.58 -4.52 -12.46
CA GLU A 78 17.30 -5.64 -13.09
C GLU A 78 18.23 -5.11 -14.20
N HIS A 79 19.53 -5.06 -13.92
CA HIS A 79 20.55 -4.72 -14.90
C HIS A 79 20.89 -5.94 -15.78
N TRP A 80 20.12 -6.14 -16.85
CA TRP A 80 20.46 -7.11 -17.90
C TRP A 80 21.72 -6.64 -18.63
N ARG A 81 22.84 -7.35 -18.47
CA ARG A 81 24.01 -7.23 -19.34
C ARG A 81 23.92 -8.30 -20.42
N ASP A 82 23.99 -7.85 -21.67
CA ASP A 82 24.11 -8.66 -22.90
C ASP A 82 25.35 -9.57 -22.86
#